data_AF-A0A2I1DYE4-F1
#
_entry.id   AF-A0A2I1DYE4-F1
#
_cell.length_a   1.000
_cell.length_b   1.000
_cell.length_c   1.000
_cell.angle_alpha   90.00
_cell.angle_beta   90.00
_cell.angle_gamma   90.00
#
_symmetry.space_group_name_H-M   'P 1'
#
loop_
_entity.id
_entity.type
_entity.pdbx_description
1 polymer ?
#
loop_
_entity_poly.entity_id
_entity_poly.type
_entity_poly.pdbx_seq_one_letter_code
_entity_poly.pdbx_strand_id
1 'polypeptide(L)'
;MSNNFAYFGNLSDADVVIQAGEFPNFKKIFVHSSILKENSPYFRVALSTTWAKKEDEKIILKKPNITYAVFYIILEYFYTKNLPLDQHDGSTILDLLIASDELLINELLVQIQDHLINVKTEWLKKNFSTVLHVAFKRETCKDLQNYCMDKICWDPKIIFDSKEFLNFEDYILVALLNQENLQIEEIELWDYLIKWGIVQLQQQKEYFKEEKETYINNTSDDNNINNNDNNDNNDNNNDTTITVNNNITTNITISIDLLNWNNQDLQDLGNILKECIPLIRFSEFTKGEFYDKIWPLKDILPLELEQTITDFQNDPENFENFSLLPPRKPIISIDSALIKPQQASKIPDWIEVQTNSPNNSTRVRYEFKLLLRGSRDGFTPKVFHEKCDYKGPNVVVLKIRGSGQIIGGYNPIGWRSLKTKRWQYTKDSFLFSFGNRGNVDEAKLSRVTPGNEAIYDDPSFGPCFGKTDLDMRRQFNEENCSAKSRCYRHAITNTPKFAVDDYEVFQVLCHNVSIGNRSFCNLM
;
A
#
# COMPACT_ATOMS: atom_id res chain seq x y z
N MET A 1 17.11 18.71 25.12
CA MET A 1 17.32 17.43 25.81
C MET A 1 18.54 17.57 26.71
N SER A 2 18.42 17.21 27.99
CA SER A 2 19.56 17.14 28.91
C SER A 2 20.37 15.89 28.57
N ASN A 3 21.55 16.06 27.95
CA ASN A 3 22.47 14.96 27.66
C ASN A 3 23.03 14.40 28.97
N ASN A 4 22.39 13.36 29.50
CA ASN A 4 22.83 12.75 30.75
C ASN A 4 23.92 11.72 30.41
N PHE A 5 25.19 12.13 30.47
CA PHE A 5 26.36 11.28 30.22
C PHE A 5 26.52 10.14 31.24
N ALA A 6 25.67 10.06 32.26
CA ALA A 6 25.72 9.07 33.33
C ALA A 6 25.62 7.61 32.85
N TYR A 7 25.04 7.36 31.66
CA TYR A 7 24.83 6.00 31.15
C TYR A 7 26.06 5.38 30.46
N PHE A 8 27.02 6.18 30.01
CA PHE A 8 28.11 5.69 29.13
C PHE A 8 29.29 5.05 29.87
N GLY A 9 29.17 4.76 31.17
CA GLY A 9 30.27 4.24 31.97
C GLY A 9 31.38 5.28 32.18
N ASN A 10 32.56 4.83 32.58
CA ASN A 10 33.69 5.72 32.83
C ASN A 10 34.34 6.18 31.51
N LEU A 11 34.23 7.46 31.19
CA LEU A 11 34.77 8.06 29.96
C LEU A 11 36.30 7.92 29.82
N SER A 12 37.02 7.63 30.90
CA SER A 12 38.47 7.35 30.85
C SER A 12 38.80 6.08 30.07
N ASP A 13 37.89 5.10 30.06
CA ASP A 13 38.12 3.76 29.50
C ASP A 13 37.60 3.63 28.05
N ALA A 14 37.03 4.72 27.51
CA ALA A 14 36.51 4.79 26.16
C ALA A 14 37.65 4.72 25.12
N ASP A 15 37.65 3.64 24.33
CA ASP A 15 38.64 3.30 23.31
C ASP A 15 38.21 3.69 21.87
N VAL A 16 36.99 4.20 21.70
CA VAL A 16 36.44 4.64 20.40
C VAL A 16 35.92 6.08 20.47
N VAL A 17 36.16 6.85 19.41
CA VAL A 17 35.57 8.16 19.17
C VAL A 17 34.68 8.10 17.92
N ILE A 18 33.37 8.25 18.10
CA ILE A 18 32.41 8.41 17.00
C ILE A 18 32.34 9.88 16.63
N GLN A 19 32.47 10.19 15.34
CA GLN A 19 32.16 11.49 14.76
C GLN A 19 30.82 11.38 14.03
N ALA A 20 29.73 11.82 14.66
CA ALA A 20 28.36 11.73 14.13
C ALA A 20 27.89 13.07 13.58
N GLY A 21 27.30 13.04 12.38
CA GLY A 21 26.81 14.21 11.63
C GLY A 21 27.81 14.71 10.59
N GLU A 22 27.33 15.57 9.70
CA GLU A 22 28.10 16.09 8.57
C GLU A 22 29.02 17.26 8.98
N PHE A 23 30.10 17.46 8.25
CA PHE A 23 30.97 18.63 8.40
C PHE A 23 30.22 19.92 8.01
N PRO A 24 30.43 21.06 8.72
CA PRO A 24 31.29 21.26 9.88
C PRO A 24 30.62 20.96 11.23
N ASN A 25 29.38 20.47 11.25
CA ASN A 25 28.52 20.38 12.43
C ASN A 25 28.58 19.04 13.19
N PHE A 26 29.49 18.14 12.81
CA PHE A 26 29.62 16.85 13.45
C PHE A 26 29.99 16.98 14.94
N LYS A 27 29.55 16.03 15.76
CA LYS A 27 29.89 15.96 17.18
C LYS A 27 30.65 14.69 17.51
N LYS A 28 31.58 14.80 18.46
CA LYS A 28 32.40 13.68 18.95
C LYS A 28 31.72 13.01 20.14
N ILE A 29 31.69 11.68 20.14
CA ILE A 29 31.15 10.85 21.22
C ILE A 29 32.20 9.81 21.59
N PHE A 30 32.54 9.72 22.88
CA PHE A 30 33.49 8.75 23.41
C PHE A 30 32.73 7.53 23.92
N VAL A 31 33.07 6.34 23.42
CA VAL A 31 32.33 5.09 23.67
C VAL A 31 33.27 3.88 23.75
N HIS A 32 32.74 2.77 24.27
CA HIS A 32 33.44 1.49 24.41
C HIS A 32 33.20 0.56 23.22
N SER A 33 34.28 0.07 22.60
CA SER A 33 34.21 -0.84 21.44
C SER A 33 33.52 -2.16 21.77
N SER A 34 33.67 -2.67 23.00
CA SER A 34 33.03 -3.90 23.46
C SER A 34 31.51 -3.83 23.34
N ILE A 35 30.91 -2.73 23.83
CA ILE A 35 29.46 -2.49 23.78
C ILE A 35 28.98 -2.36 22.33
N LEU A 36 29.69 -1.60 21.48
CA LEU A 36 29.33 -1.46 20.07
C LEU A 36 29.34 -2.81 19.34
N LYS A 37 30.41 -3.60 19.54
CA LYS A 37 30.60 -4.91 18.92
C LYS A 37 29.56 -5.93 19.39
N GLU A 38 29.17 -5.90 20.65
CA GLU A 38 28.15 -6.81 21.17
C GLU A 38 26.81 -6.59 20.46
N ASN A 39 26.45 -5.33 20.24
CA ASN A 39 25.13 -4.92 19.78
C ASN A 39 24.95 -4.82 18.25
N SER A 40 26.03 -4.78 17.45
CA SER A 40 25.89 -4.66 16.01
C SER A 40 27.00 -5.38 15.22
N PRO A 41 26.64 -6.22 14.23
CA PRO A 41 27.60 -6.84 13.32
C PRO A 41 28.44 -5.82 12.56
N TYR A 42 27.86 -4.66 12.21
CA TYR A 42 28.58 -3.57 11.57
C TYR A 42 29.79 -3.15 12.40
N PHE A 43 29.61 -2.91 13.70
CA PHE A 43 30.74 -2.51 14.56
C PHE A 43 31.73 -3.64 14.82
N ARG A 44 31.32 -4.92 14.80
CA ARG A 44 32.27 -6.06 14.85
C ARG A 44 33.28 -5.99 13.71
N VAL A 45 32.80 -5.65 12.51
CA VAL A 45 33.65 -5.51 11.32
C VAL A 45 34.42 -4.18 11.36
N ALA A 46 33.73 -3.06 11.54
CA ALA A 46 34.30 -1.72 11.46
C ALA A 46 35.38 -1.45 12.53
N LEU A 47 35.26 -2.08 13.71
CA LEU A 47 36.21 -1.95 14.82
C LEU A 47 37.16 -3.16 14.92
N SER A 48 37.26 -3.98 13.87
CA SER A 48 38.25 -5.05 13.80
C SER A 48 39.65 -4.48 13.58
N THR A 49 40.68 -5.25 13.97
CA THR A 49 42.08 -4.85 13.84
C THR A 49 42.51 -4.55 12.40
N THR A 50 41.78 -5.07 11.42
CA THR A 50 42.06 -4.90 9.99
C THR A 50 41.55 -3.57 9.43
N TRP A 51 40.49 -3.00 10.01
CA TRP A 51 39.78 -1.83 9.46
C TRP A 51 39.90 -0.58 10.34
N ALA A 52 40.10 -0.74 11.65
CA ALA A 52 40.14 0.36 12.59
C ALA A 52 41.41 1.22 12.44
N LYS A 53 41.24 2.52 12.13
CA LYS A 53 42.32 3.51 12.21
C LYS A 53 42.41 4.06 13.64
N LYS A 54 43.64 4.10 14.17
CA LYS A 54 43.92 4.69 15.49
C LYS A 54 44.57 6.05 15.35
N GLU A 55 44.08 7.02 16.10
CA GLU A 55 44.68 8.33 16.33
C GLU A 55 44.72 8.53 17.85
N ASP A 56 45.89 8.88 18.39
CA ASP A 56 46.10 9.06 19.84
C ASP A 56 45.57 7.90 20.70
N GLU A 57 45.95 6.67 20.33
CA GLU A 57 45.54 5.39 20.95
C GLU A 57 44.04 5.03 20.86
N LYS A 58 43.18 5.93 20.36
CA LYS A 58 41.74 5.68 20.19
C LYS A 58 41.38 5.38 18.75
N ILE A 59 40.35 4.56 18.56
CA ILE A 59 39.80 4.27 17.22
C ILE A 59 38.84 5.40 16.83
N ILE A 60 39.03 6.00 15.65
CA ILE A 60 38.10 7.02 15.14
C ILE A 60 37.19 6.42 14.08
N LEU A 61 35.87 6.56 14.27
CA LEU A 61 34.86 6.13 13.31
C LEU A 61 33.97 7.31 12.92
N LYS A 62 33.91 7.60 11.62
CA LYS A 62 33.12 8.70 11.06
C LYS A 62 31.77 8.18 10.56
N LYS A 63 30.70 8.88 10.93
CA LYS A 63 29.31 8.61 10.55
C LYS A 63 28.60 9.90 10.15
N PRO A 64 28.95 10.45 8.96
CA PRO A 64 28.37 11.71 8.50
C PRO A 64 26.87 11.62 8.22
N ASN A 65 26.39 10.43 7.81
CA ASN A 65 24.99 10.19 7.44
C ASN A 65 24.04 10.03 8.63
N ILE A 66 24.56 9.98 9.86
CA ILE A 66 23.75 9.79 11.08
C ILE A 66 23.93 11.02 11.95
N THR A 67 22.84 11.73 12.24
CA THR A 67 22.90 12.90 13.10
C THR A 67 23.34 12.53 14.52
N TYR A 68 23.96 13.48 15.22
CA TYR A 68 24.35 13.26 16.62
C TYR A 68 23.18 12.83 17.50
N ALA A 69 21.99 13.41 17.30
CA ALA A 69 20.80 13.09 18.10
C ALA A 69 20.39 11.62 17.89
N VAL A 70 20.32 11.16 16.65
CA VAL A 70 19.96 9.77 16.32
C VAL A 70 21.02 8.81 16.83
N PHE A 71 22.31 9.12 16.62
CA PHE A 71 23.39 8.26 17.11
C PHE A 71 23.38 8.16 18.65
N TYR A 72 23.07 9.25 19.35
CA TYR A 72 22.94 9.26 20.80
C TYR A 72 21.84 8.32 21.28
N ILE A 73 20.68 8.32 20.62
CA ILE A 73 19.56 7.41 20.91
C ILE A 73 19.99 5.94 20.73
N ILE A 74 20.73 5.62 19.66
CA ILE A 74 21.26 4.26 19.43
C ILE A 74 22.21 3.85 20.56
N LEU A 75 23.07 4.76 20.99
CA LEU A 75 23.99 4.49 22.09
C LEU A 75 23.25 4.31 23.41
N GLU A 76 22.24 5.12 23.71
CA GLU A 76 21.39 4.93 24.90
C GLU A 76 20.76 3.53 24.90
N TYR A 77 20.24 3.09 23.75
CA TYR A 77 19.73 1.72 23.59
C TYR A 77 20.80 0.65 23.85
N PHE A 78 22.01 0.81 23.30
CA PHE A 78 23.09 -0.17 23.49
C PHE A 78 23.52 -0.34 24.95
N TYR A 79 23.55 0.76 25.71
CA TYR A 79 24.00 0.76 27.10
C TYR A 79 22.90 0.39 28.09
N THR A 80 21.65 0.76 27.81
CA THR A 80 20.54 0.59 28.77
C THR A 80 19.60 -0.56 28.41
N LYS A 81 19.61 -1.01 27.15
CA LYS A 81 18.62 -1.91 26.56
C LYS A 81 17.18 -1.40 26.67
N ASN A 82 17.03 -0.09 26.88
CA ASN A 82 15.76 0.61 26.96
C ASN A 82 15.72 1.68 25.88
N LEU A 83 14.55 1.87 25.27
CA LEU A 83 14.36 2.89 24.26
C LEU A 83 12.92 3.42 24.30
N PRO A 84 12.68 4.58 24.93
CA PRO A 84 11.35 5.16 25.01
C PRO A 84 11.00 5.90 23.71
N LEU A 85 10.71 5.15 22.63
CA LEU A 85 10.36 5.68 21.30
C LEU A 85 9.24 6.74 21.35
N ASP A 86 8.30 6.62 22.31
CA ASP A 86 7.20 7.57 22.51
C ASP A 86 7.67 9.03 22.68
N GLN A 87 8.85 9.23 23.25
CA GLN A 87 9.40 10.55 23.57
C GLN A 87 9.96 11.28 22.34
N HIS A 88 10.07 10.60 21.21
CA HIS A 88 10.62 11.16 19.97
C HIS A 88 9.50 11.45 18.95
N ASP A 89 9.70 12.44 18.10
CA ASP A 89 8.81 12.69 16.97
C ASP A 89 9.00 11.63 15.87
N GLY A 90 8.04 11.55 14.94
CA GLY A 90 8.09 10.53 13.90
C GLY A 90 9.29 10.69 12.94
N SER A 91 9.76 11.91 12.72
CA SER A 91 10.93 12.17 11.86
C SER A 91 12.20 11.59 12.48
N THR A 92 12.42 11.84 13.77
CA THR A 92 13.54 11.27 14.53
C THR A 92 13.49 9.75 14.54
N ILE A 93 12.29 9.18 14.67
CA ILE A 93 12.10 7.72 14.67
C ILE A 93 12.37 7.14 13.27
N LEU A 94 11.98 7.83 12.19
CA LEU A 94 12.30 7.41 10.83
C LEU A 94 13.81 7.48 10.56
N ASP A 95 14.49 8.55 11.01
CA ASP A 95 15.95 8.65 10.92
C ASP A 95 16.65 7.56 11.74
N LEU A 96 16.08 7.20 12.90
CA LEU A 96 16.56 6.09 13.72
C LEU A 96 16.42 4.74 12.99
N LEU A 97 15.35 4.53 12.23
CA LEU A 97 15.20 3.35 11.37
C LEU A 97 16.29 3.32 10.30
N ILE A 98 16.54 4.45 9.62
CA ILE A 98 17.58 4.57 8.60
C ILE A 98 18.96 4.22 9.18
N ALA A 99 19.29 4.80 10.34
CA ALA A 99 20.56 4.56 11.01
C ALA A 99 20.67 3.12 11.54
N SER A 100 19.58 2.54 12.03
CA SER A 100 19.55 1.15 12.52
C SER A 100 19.79 0.14 11.40
N ASP A 101 19.27 0.41 10.20
CA ASP A 101 19.55 -0.38 9.00
C ASP A 101 21.02 -0.26 8.59
N GLU A 102 21.55 0.97 8.49
CA GLU A 102 22.97 1.21 8.16
C GLU A 102 23.94 0.52 9.15
N LEU A 103 23.54 0.44 10.43
CA LEU A 103 24.32 -0.15 11.50
C LEU A 103 23.97 -1.62 11.77
N LEU A 104 23.08 -2.24 10.98
CA LEU A 104 22.66 -3.65 11.12
C LEU A 104 22.09 -4.00 12.51
N ILE A 105 21.23 -3.14 13.07
CA ILE A 105 20.60 -3.29 14.40
C ILE A 105 19.19 -3.87 14.26
N ASN A 106 19.08 -5.14 13.87
CA ASN A 106 17.81 -5.76 13.49
C ASN A 106 16.74 -5.78 14.60
N GLU A 107 17.13 -6.03 15.85
CA GLU A 107 16.18 -6.04 16.99
C GLU A 107 15.50 -4.68 17.19
N LEU A 108 16.23 -3.60 16.94
CA LEU A 108 15.73 -2.24 17.03
C LEU A 108 14.85 -1.88 15.83
N LEU A 109 15.20 -2.35 14.62
CA LEU A 109 14.40 -2.14 13.42
C LEU A 109 12.96 -2.65 13.57
N VAL A 110 12.78 -3.85 14.14
CA VAL A 110 11.44 -4.41 14.36
C VAL A 110 10.61 -3.52 15.30
N GLN A 111 11.20 -3.08 16.41
CA GLN A 111 10.54 -2.20 17.38
C GLN A 111 10.16 -0.84 16.76
N ILE A 112 11.04 -0.27 15.94
CA ILE A 112 10.77 1.02 15.30
C ILE A 112 9.64 0.90 14.27
N GLN A 113 9.66 -0.15 13.44
CA GLN A 113 8.59 -0.37 12.45
C GLN A 113 7.23 -0.53 13.13
N ASP A 114 7.15 -1.37 14.17
CA ASP A 114 5.92 -1.55 14.95
C ASP A 114 5.43 -0.23 15.56
N HIS A 115 6.35 0.56 16.13
CA HIS A 115 6.01 1.84 16.73
C HIS A 115 5.52 2.88 15.70
N LEU A 116 6.15 2.96 14.53
CA LEU A 116 5.70 3.83 13.44
C LEU A 116 4.28 3.47 12.98
N ILE A 117 4.01 2.18 12.83
CA ILE A 117 2.72 1.66 12.35
C ILE A 117 1.61 1.85 13.38
N ASN A 118 1.86 1.48 14.64
CA ASN A 118 0.83 1.32 15.67
C ASN A 118 0.71 2.51 16.63
N VAL A 119 1.76 3.32 16.80
CA VAL A 119 1.77 4.46 17.73
C VAL A 119 1.84 5.78 16.99
N LYS A 120 2.76 5.92 16.03
CA LYS A 120 2.93 7.17 15.23
C LYS A 120 2.09 7.17 13.95
N THR A 121 0.97 6.44 13.93
CA THR A 121 0.12 6.24 12.74
C THR A 121 -0.32 7.55 12.08
N GLU A 122 -0.71 8.56 12.87
CA GLU A 122 -1.14 9.86 12.33
C GLU A 122 0.00 10.67 11.72
N TRP A 123 1.22 10.54 12.27
CA TRP A 123 2.40 11.13 11.67
C TRP A 123 2.78 10.39 10.38
N LEU A 124 2.73 9.05 10.39
CA LEU A 124 3.02 8.20 9.23
C LEU A 124 2.09 8.57 8.06
N LYS A 125 0.78 8.68 8.30
CA LYS A 125 -0.20 9.11 7.28
C LYS A 125 0.14 10.46 6.65
N LYS A 126 0.59 11.43 7.45
CA LYS A 126 0.97 12.76 6.96
C LYS A 126 2.27 12.77 6.16
N ASN A 127 3.15 11.78 6.39
CA ASN A 127 4.47 11.67 5.77
C ASN A 127 4.58 10.40 4.91
N PHE A 128 3.46 9.96 4.34
CA PHE A 128 3.32 8.62 3.77
C PHE A 128 4.28 8.37 2.60
N SER A 129 4.44 9.34 1.68
CA SER A 129 5.41 9.24 0.57
C SER A 129 6.84 9.09 1.09
N THR A 130 7.28 9.94 2.03
CA THR A 130 8.63 9.83 2.61
C THR A 130 8.87 8.47 3.26
N VAL A 131 7.89 7.96 4.03
CA VAL A 131 7.98 6.65 4.66
C VAL A 131 8.03 5.53 3.60
N LEU A 132 7.23 5.64 2.53
CA LEU A 132 7.24 4.70 1.42
C LEU A 132 8.62 4.61 0.76
N HIS A 133 9.24 5.74 0.39
CA HIS A 133 10.59 5.77 -0.19
C HIS A 133 11.63 5.16 0.77
N VAL A 134 11.58 5.53 2.05
CA VAL A 134 12.51 5.00 3.06
C VAL A 134 12.37 3.49 3.22
N ALA A 135 11.14 2.98 3.26
CA ALA A 135 10.85 1.57 3.41
C ALA A 135 11.25 0.76 2.17
N PHE A 136 10.91 1.24 0.97
CA PHE A 136 11.18 0.50 -0.27
C PHE A 136 12.66 0.48 -0.68
N LYS A 137 13.43 1.49 -0.25
CA LYS A 137 14.90 1.48 -0.40
C LYS A 137 15.61 0.44 0.47
N ARG A 138 14.91 -0.18 1.44
CA ARG A 138 15.49 -1.06 2.46
C ARG A 138 14.78 -2.39 2.55
N GLU A 139 15.45 -3.46 2.14
CA GLU A 139 14.88 -4.81 2.19
C GLU A 139 14.53 -5.28 3.61
N THR A 140 15.17 -4.74 4.64
CA THR A 140 14.92 -5.03 6.06
C THR A 140 13.60 -4.48 6.58
N CYS A 141 12.99 -3.53 5.87
CA CYS A 141 11.80 -2.79 6.31
C CYS A 141 10.48 -3.46 5.87
N LYS A 142 10.38 -4.79 5.97
CA LYS A 142 9.25 -5.56 5.43
C LYS A 142 7.91 -5.21 6.06
N ASP A 143 7.86 -4.95 7.35
CA ASP A 143 6.59 -4.62 8.03
C ASP A 143 6.04 -3.27 7.54
N LEU A 144 6.92 -2.27 7.38
CA LEU A 144 6.53 -0.99 6.78
C LEU A 144 6.21 -1.10 5.30
N GLN A 145 6.96 -1.88 4.51
CA GLN A 145 6.64 -2.12 3.10
C GLN A 145 5.24 -2.72 2.95
N ASN A 146 4.94 -3.78 3.72
CA ASN A 146 3.64 -4.44 3.71
C ASN A 146 2.53 -3.47 4.16
N TYR A 147 2.75 -2.72 5.24
CA TYR A 147 1.79 -1.72 5.70
C TYR A 147 1.49 -0.69 4.61
N CYS A 148 2.52 -0.13 3.97
CA CYS A 148 2.35 0.87 2.92
C CYS A 148 1.62 0.27 1.70
N MET A 149 2.02 -0.92 1.24
CA MET A 149 1.33 -1.60 0.13
C MET A 149 -0.12 -1.88 0.44
N ASP A 150 -0.44 -2.37 1.64
CA ASP A 150 -1.83 -2.62 2.05
C ASP A 150 -2.71 -1.36 2.05
N LYS A 151 -2.12 -0.19 2.33
CA LYS A 151 -2.83 1.09 2.23
C LYS A 151 -3.01 1.52 0.78
N ILE A 152 -1.96 1.45 -0.02
CA ILE A 152 -2.00 1.89 -1.43
C ILE A 152 -2.88 0.98 -2.25
N CYS A 153 -2.80 -0.34 -2.07
CA CYS A 153 -3.64 -1.28 -2.78
C CYS A 153 -5.12 -0.97 -2.58
N TRP A 154 -5.53 -0.50 -1.40
CA TRP A 154 -6.92 -0.18 -1.14
C TRP A 154 -7.34 1.22 -1.58
N ASP A 155 -6.48 2.20 -1.35
CA ASP A 155 -6.73 3.60 -1.74
C ASP A 155 -5.56 4.09 -2.60
N PRO A 156 -5.48 3.67 -3.88
CA PRO A 156 -4.32 3.99 -4.72
C PRO A 156 -4.12 5.49 -4.90
N LYS A 157 -5.21 6.26 -4.81
CA LYS A 157 -5.22 7.72 -4.98
C LYS A 157 -4.39 8.44 -3.93
N ILE A 158 -4.13 7.85 -2.75
CA ILE A 158 -3.21 8.44 -1.77
C ILE A 158 -1.81 8.68 -2.34
N ILE A 159 -1.40 7.88 -3.34
CA ILE A 159 -0.13 8.04 -4.03
C ILE A 159 -0.36 8.62 -5.43
N PHE A 160 -1.23 8.04 -6.25
CA PHE A 160 -1.33 8.44 -7.65
C PHE A 160 -1.80 9.90 -7.84
N ASP A 161 -2.64 10.43 -6.95
CA ASP A 161 -3.05 11.85 -6.97
C ASP A 161 -2.10 12.76 -6.18
N SER A 162 -1.04 12.21 -5.58
CA SER A 162 -0.05 13.00 -4.86
C SER A 162 0.84 13.80 -5.82
N LYS A 163 1.33 14.96 -5.36
CA LYS A 163 2.29 15.76 -6.13
C LYS A 163 3.65 15.07 -6.23
N GLU A 164 3.95 14.18 -5.30
CA GLU A 164 5.21 13.44 -5.23
C GLU A 164 5.29 12.30 -6.24
N PHE A 165 4.14 11.76 -6.69
CA PHE A 165 4.04 10.59 -7.56
C PHE A 165 4.97 10.65 -8.78
N LEU A 166 5.00 11.80 -9.46
CA LEU A 166 5.75 11.98 -10.71
C LEU A 166 7.28 11.88 -10.51
N ASN A 167 7.76 11.87 -9.27
CA ASN A 167 9.17 11.73 -8.89
C ASN A 167 9.47 10.37 -8.25
N PHE A 168 8.56 9.40 -8.32
CA PHE A 168 8.77 8.08 -7.72
C PHE A 168 9.83 7.30 -8.48
N GLU A 169 10.60 6.49 -7.75
CA GLU A 169 11.50 5.55 -8.39
C GLU A 169 10.73 4.41 -9.06
N ASP A 170 11.27 3.93 -10.18
CA ASP A 170 10.72 2.87 -11.01
C ASP A 170 10.42 1.58 -10.23
N TYR A 171 11.30 1.19 -9.31
CA TYR A 171 11.12 -0.02 -8.49
C TYR A 171 9.87 0.04 -7.59
N ILE A 172 9.43 1.24 -7.18
CA ILE A 172 8.18 1.41 -6.40
C ILE A 172 6.98 1.19 -7.33
N LEU A 173 7.02 1.75 -8.54
CA LEU A 173 5.98 1.54 -9.56
C LEU A 173 5.87 0.06 -9.94
N VAL A 174 6.99 -0.61 -10.20
CA VAL A 174 7.05 -2.04 -10.47
C VAL A 174 6.43 -2.84 -9.31
N ALA A 175 6.75 -2.51 -8.06
CA ALA A 175 6.15 -3.16 -6.91
C ALA A 175 4.63 -2.96 -6.83
N LEU A 176 4.12 -1.78 -7.18
CA LEU A 176 2.69 -1.45 -7.22
C LEU A 176 1.96 -2.17 -8.36
N LEU A 177 2.51 -2.14 -9.57
CA LEU A 177 1.93 -2.79 -10.76
C LEU A 177 1.90 -4.31 -10.63
N ASN A 178 2.72 -4.90 -9.76
CA ASN A 178 2.67 -6.31 -9.42
C ASN A 178 1.53 -6.69 -8.46
N GLN A 179 0.83 -5.71 -7.85
CA GLN A 179 -0.22 -6.01 -6.86
C GLN A 179 -1.53 -6.43 -7.53
N GLU A 180 -1.97 -7.66 -7.24
CA GLU A 180 -3.25 -8.20 -7.73
C GLU A 180 -4.47 -7.50 -7.13
N ASN A 181 -4.35 -6.88 -5.96
CA ASN A 181 -5.45 -6.25 -5.24
C ASN A 181 -5.50 -4.72 -5.39
N LEU A 182 -4.72 -4.12 -6.30
CA LEU A 182 -4.69 -2.67 -6.53
C LEU A 182 -6.05 -2.15 -7.01
N GLN A 183 -6.75 -1.36 -6.18
CA GLN A 183 -8.14 -0.91 -6.38
C GLN A 183 -8.26 0.30 -7.32
N ILE A 184 -7.71 0.19 -8.53
CA ILE A 184 -7.75 1.19 -9.60
C ILE A 184 -8.11 0.52 -10.92
N GLU A 185 -8.81 1.21 -11.83
CA GLU A 185 -9.06 0.70 -13.20
C GLU A 185 -7.76 0.70 -14.01
N GLU A 186 -7.55 -0.31 -14.85
CA GLU A 186 -6.27 -0.45 -15.57
C GLU A 186 -6.02 0.70 -16.57
N ILE A 187 -7.09 1.28 -17.15
CA ILE A 187 -6.99 2.49 -17.98
C ILE A 187 -6.51 3.71 -17.18
N GLU A 188 -7.00 3.89 -15.95
CA GLU A 188 -6.59 4.99 -15.08
C GLU A 188 -5.12 4.80 -14.67
N LEU A 189 -4.74 3.56 -14.36
CA LEU A 189 -3.36 3.18 -14.05
C LEU A 189 -2.40 3.46 -15.22
N TRP A 190 -2.81 3.14 -16.46
CA TRP A 190 -2.07 3.47 -17.67
C TRP A 190 -1.87 4.98 -17.83
N ASP A 191 -2.92 5.78 -17.63
CA ASP A 191 -2.83 7.24 -17.70
C ASP A 191 -1.82 7.80 -16.67
N TYR A 192 -1.76 7.25 -15.45
CA TYR A 192 -0.73 7.62 -14.48
C TYR A 192 0.67 7.19 -14.91
N LEU A 193 0.83 5.97 -15.41
CA LEU A 193 2.13 5.45 -15.85
C LEU A 193 2.71 6.27 -17.01
N ILE A 194 1.89 6.61 -18.00
CA ILE A 194 2.31 7.46 -19.12
C ILE A 194 2.69 8.86 -18.65
N LYS A 195 1.90 9.48 -17.76
CA LYS A 195 2.24 10.78 -17.16
C LYS A 195 3.58 10.74 -16.43
N TRP A 196 3.82 9.71 -15.62
CA TRP A 196 5.10 9.51 -14.93
C TRP A 196 6.25 9.36 -15.93
N GLY A 197 6.12 8.47 -16.93
CA GLY A 197 7.17 8.23 -17.92
C GLY A 197 7.54 9.48 -18.73
N ILE A 198 6.57 10.32 -19.08
CA ILE A 198 6.80 11.59 -19.76
C ILE A 198 7.61 12.56 -18.90
N VAL A 199 7.29 12.69 -17.61
CA VAL A 199 8.02 13.56 -16.68
C VAL A 199 9.46 13.07 -16.52
N GLN A 200 9.67 11.76 -16.38
CA GLN A 200 11.01 11.19 -16.30
C GLN A 200 11.83 11.46 -17.57
N LEU A 201 11.21 11.33 -18.75
CA LEU A 201 11.86 11.66 -20.01
C LEU A 201 12.26 13.14 -20.10
N GLN A 202 11.41 14.05 -19.62
CA GLN A 202 11.70 15.48 -19.59
C GLN A 202 12.87 15.78 -18.65
N GLN A 203 12.86 15.23 -17.44
CA GLN A 203 13.94 15.39 -16.46
C GLN A 203 15.28 14.89 -17.01
N GLN A 204 15.30 13.74 -17.69
CA GLN A 204 16.51 13.23 -18.34
C GLN A 204 17.03 14.18 -19.43
N LYS A 205 16.14 14.72 -20.27
CA LYS A 205 16.53 15.66 -21.33
C LYS A 205 17.06 16.98 -20.79
N GLU A 206 16.47 17.50 -19.71
CA GLU A 206 16.94 18.70 -19.04
C GLU A 206 18.33 18.50 -18.43
N TYR A 207 18.53 17.39 -17.72
CA TYR A 207 19.84 17.01 -17.17
C TYR A 207 20.94 16.98 -18.26
N PHE A 208 20.68 16.34 -19.41
CA PHE A 208 21.64 16.29 -20.51
C PHE A 208 21.88 17.66 -21.20
N LYS A 209 20.93 18.60 -21.13
CA LYS A 209 21.14 19.97 -21.64
C LYS A 209 22.05 20.74 -20.69
N GLU A 210 21.78 20.70 -19.39
CA GLU A 210 22.59 21.38 -18.37
C GLU A 210 24.02 20.85 -18.34
N GLU A 211 24.22 19.54 -18.48
CA GLU A 211 25.55 18.92 -18.55
C GLU A 211 26.33 19.38 -19.79
N LYS A 212 25.67 19.47 -20.95
CA LYS A 212 26.28 19.97 -22.20
C LYS A 212 26.64 21.46 -22.11
N GLU A 213 25.76 22.28 -21.56
CA GLU A 213 26.02 23.71 -21.36
C GLU A 213 27.18 23.94 -20.39
N THR A 214 27.25 23.16 -19.30
CA THR A 214 28.37 23.19 -18.35
C THR A 214 29.69 22.80 -19.00
N TYR A 215 29.69 21.76 -19.84
CA TYR A 215 30.90 21.33 -20.57
C TYR A 215 31.36 22.38 -21.59
N ILE A 216 30.44 23.00 -22.33
CA ILE A 216 30.74 24.07 -23.30
C ILE A 216 31.31 25.30 -22.61
N ASN A 217 30.73 25.71 -21.46
CA ASN A 217 31.23 26.85 -20.71
C ASN A 217 32.65 26.58 -20.15
N ASN A 218 32.90 25.38 -19.61
CA ASN A 218 34.22 25.01 -19.11
C ASN A 218 35.29 24.90 -20.20
N THR A 219 34.92 24.51 -21.43
CA THR A 219 35.87 24.47 -22.58
C THR A 219 36.06 25.82 -23.28
N SER A 220 35.20 26.81 -23.00
CA SER A 220 35.33 28.17 -23.51
C SER A 220 36.29 29.01 -22.66
N ASP A 221 36.43 28.71 -21.36
CA ASP A 221 37.37 29.37 -20.46
C ASP A 221 38.83 28.91 -20.67
N ASP A 222 39.05 27.65 -21.09
CA ASP A 222 40.40 27.13 -21.40
C ASP A 222 40.99 27.65 -22.72
N ASN A 223 40.17 28.22 -23.61
CA ASN A 223 40.63 28.75 -24.90
C ASN A 223 40.96 30.25 -24.87
N ASN A 224 40.96 30.89 -23.70
CA ASN A 224 41.25 32.32 -23.56
C ASN A 224 42.45 32.63 -22.64
N ILE A 225 43.47 31.75 -22.64
CA ILE A 225 44.81 32.09 -22.14
C ILE A 225 45.79 32.06 -23.31
N ASN A 226 45.87 33.17 -24.05
CA ASN A 226 47.15 33.67 -24.54
C ASN A 226 47.07 35.14 -24.97
N ASN A 227 48.04 35.91 -24.45
CA ASN A 227 48.47 37.27 -24.79
C ASN A 227 47.82 38.44 -24.02
N ASN A 228 48.40 38.82 -22.87
CA ASN A 228 49.36 39.94 -22.82
C ASN A 228 49.89 40.22 -21.39
N ASP A 229 51.21 40.40 -21.36
CA ASP A 229 52.14 41.00 -20.39
C ASP A 229 51.64 41.81 -19.17
N ASN A 230 52.34 41.51 -18.07
CA ASN A 230 52.91 42.37 -17.01
C ASN A 230 52.03 43.08 -15.95
N ASN A 231 52.49 42.81 -14.71
CA ASN A 231 52.51 43.62 -13.49
C ASN A 231 51.39 43.50 -12.42
N ASP A 232 51.91 43.26 -11.22
CA ASP A 232 51.51 43.71 -9.89
C ASP A 232 50.56 42.88 -9.02
N ASN A 233 51.08 42.68 -7.79
CA ASN A 233 50.49 42.11 -6.58
C ASN A 233 49.00 42.41 -6.34
N ASN A 234 48.22 41.41 -5.93
CA ASN A 234 47.54 41.42 -4.63
C ASN A 234 46.76 40.12 -4.35
N ASP A 235 46.71 39.79 -3.06
CA ASP A 235 45.79 38.85 -2.43
C ASP A 235 44.34 39.02 -2.92
N ASN A 236 43.62 37.91 -3.10
CA ASN A 236 42.31 37.70 -2.47
C ASN A 236 41.76 36.29 -2.70
N ASN A 237 41.28 35.73 -1.59
CA ASN A 237 40.45 34.53 -1.47
C ASN A 237 39.27 34.53 -2.45
N ASN A 238 38.92 33.34 -2.95
CA ASN A 238 37.53 32.95 -3.18
C ASN A 238 37.41 31.41 -3.16
N ASP A 239 37.03 30.88 -2.00
CA ASP A 239 36.36 29.59 -1.86
C ASP A 239 34.94 29.74 -2.43
N THR A 240 34.68 29.18 -3.61
CA THR A 240 33.33 29.01 -4.14
C THR A 240 32.83 27.60 -3.79
N THR A 241 32.17 27.49 -2.64
CA THR A 241 31.34 26.33 -2.29
C THR A 241 30.11 26.28 -3.20
N ILE A 242 30.07 25.34 -4.14
CA ILE A 242 28.87 24.99 -4.90
C ILE A 242 27.92 24.25 -3.95
N THR A 243 26.83 24.92 -3.57
CA THR A 243 25.72 24.30 -2.84
C THR A 243 24.69 23.85 -3.86
N VAL A 244 24.55 22.54 -4.06
CA VAL A 244 23.50 21.96 -4.91
C VAL A 244 22.19 21.99 -4.11
N ASN A 245 21.31 22.94 -4.42
CA ASN A 245 19.96 23.00 -3.87
C ASN A 245 19.02 22.17 -4.76
N ASN A 246 18.74 20.92 -4.36
CA ASN A 246 17.74 20.05 -5.00
C ASN A 246 16.30 20.39 -4.58
N ASN A 247 15.83 21.60 -4.85
CA ASN A 247 14.42 21.96 -4.68
C ASN A 247 13.90 22.70 -5.91
N ILE A 248 13.60 21.95 -6.97
CA ILE A 248 12.78 22.44 -8.08
C ILE A 248 11.43 21.71 -8.00
N THR A 249 10.52 22.24 -7.19
CA THR A 249 9.08 21.99 -7.38
C THR A 249 8.54 23.06 -8.32
N THR A 250 8.69 22.85 -9.63
CA THR A 250 7.93 23.59 -10.64
C THR A 250 6.60 22.87 -10.85
N ASN A 251 5.50 23.60 -10.68
CA ASN A 251 4.18 23.16 -11.14
C ASN A 251 4.21 23.10 -12.67
N ILE A 252 4.72 22.02 -13.23
CA ILE A 252 4.65 21.76 -14.67
C ILE A 252 3.17 21.52 -14.99
N THR A 253 2.54 22.51 -15.62
CA THR A 253 1.23 22.33 -16.22
C THR A 253 1.46 21.51 -17.48
N ILE A 254 1.37 20.18 -17.37
CA ILE A 254 1.71 19.27 -18.47
C ILE A 254 0.61 19.32 -19.53
N SER A 255 0.68 20.30 -20.42
CA SER A 255 0.07 20.22 -21.74
C SER A 255 0.94 19.27 -22.58
N ILE A 256 0.67 17.96 -22.49
CA ILE A 256 1.36 16.95 -23.29
C ILE A 256 0.92 17.12 -24.74
N ASP A 257 1.71 17.84 -25.53
CA ASP A 257 1.50 17.87 -26.98
C ASP A 257 2.27 16.71 -27.63
N LEU A 258 1.67 15.52 -27.59
CA LEU A 258 2.18 14.31 -28.26
C LEU A 258 2.43 14.53 -29.76
N LEU A 259 1.87 15.58 -30.37
CA LEU A 259 2.03 15.90 -31.79
C LEU A 259 3.46 16.30 -32.16
N ASN A 260 4.31 16.68 -31.20
CA ASN A 260 5.69 17.10 -31.45
C ASN A 260 6.74 16.01 -31.17
N TRP A 261 6.32 14.80 -30.81
CA TRP A 261 7.23 13.71 -30.46
C TRP A 261 7.78 13.05 -31.73
N ASN A 262 9.09 12.80 -31.74
CA ASN A 262 9.76 12.03 -32.79
C ASN A 262 9.94 10.55 -32.36
N ASN A 263 10.42 9.71 -33.27
CA ASN A 263 10.63 8.29 -33.00
C ASN A 263 11.64 8.02 -31.87
N GLN A 264 12.63 8.88 -31.66
CA GLN A 264 13.57 8.75 -30.55
C GLN A 264 12.88 9.00 -29.21
N ASP A 265 11.98 9.98 -29.14
CA ASP A 265 11.22 10.29 -27.93
C ASP A 265 10.35 9.10 -27.49
N LEU A 266 9.74 8.40 -28.46
CA LEU A 266 8.98 7.17 -28.20
C LEU A 266 9.87 6.02 -27.75
N GLN A 267 11.04 5.84 -28.36
CA GLN A 267 12.01 4.82 -27.93
C GLN A 267 12.51 5.07 -26.51
N ASP A 268 12.83 6.32 -26.18
CA ASP A 268 13.30 6.69 -24.85
C ASP A 268 12.20 6.49 -23.80
N LEU A 269 10.95 6.84 -24.11
CA LEU A 269 9.80 6.55 -23.24
C LEU A 269 9.61 5.05 -23.06
N GLY A 270 9.69 4.26 -24.13
CA GLY A 270 9.62 2.80 -24.06
C GLY A 270 10.71 2.21 -23.16
N ASN A 271 11.93 2.74 -23.23
CA ASN A 271 13.04 2.33 -22.36
C ASN A 271 12.79 2.67 -20.88
N ILE A 272 12.21 3.83 -20.59
CA ILE A 272 11.82 4.23 -19.22
C ILE A 272 10.74 3.30 -18.67
N LEU A 273 9.76 2.92 -19.50
CA LEU A 273 8.59 2.15 -19.09
C LEU A 273 8.76 0.63 -19.24
N LYS A 274 9.91 0.14 -19.70
CA LYS A 274 10.13 -1.26 -20.09
C LYS A 274 9.82 -2.29 -19.00
N GLU A 275 10.08 -1.97 -17.73
CA GLU A 275 9.82 -2.86 -16.59
C GLU A 275 8.35 -2.77 -16.12
N CYS A 276 7.65 -1.69 -16.48
CA CYS A 276 6.27 -1.43 -16.07
C CYS A 276 5.26 -1.95 -17.10
N ILE A 277 5.53 -1.78 -18.41
CA ILE A 277 4.61 -2.16 -19.50
C ILE A 277 4.17 -3.63 -19.41
N PRO A 278 5.07 -4.62 -19.20
CA PRO A 278 4.67 -6.02 -19.10
C PRO A 278 3.73 -6.32 -17.93
N LEU A 279 3.66 -5.43 -16.93
CA LEU A 279 2.84 -5.58 -15.73
C LEU A 279 1.43 -4.99 -15.90
N ILE A 280 1.11 -4.40 -17.06
CA ILE A 280 -0.22 -3.89 -17.36
C ILE A 280 -1.15 -5.01 -17.81
N ARG A 281 -2.37 -5.03 -17.26
CA ARG A 281 -3.43 -5.99 -17.63
C ARG A 281 -4.14 -5.53 -18.90
N PHE A 282 -3.48 -5.62 -20.05
CA PHE A 282 -4.03 -5.20 -21.35
C PHE A 282 -5.35 -5.90 -21.73
N SER A 283 -5.62 -7.06 -21.13
CA SER A 283 -6.89 -7.78 -21.24
C SER A 283 -8.08 -6.97 -20.70
N GLU A 284 -7.87 -6.05 -19.75
CA GLU A 284 -8.91 -5.22 -19.13
C GLU A 284 -9.31 -3.99 -19.96
N PHE A 285 -8.59 -3.67 -21.04
CA PHE A 285 -8.92 -2.54 -21.90
C PHE A 285 -10.02 -2.92 -22.87
N THR A 286 -11.04 -2.07 -22.97
CA THR A 286 -12.02 -2.19 -24.05
C THR A 286 -11.37 -1.88 -25.40
N LYS A 287 -11.98 -2.36 -26.49
CA LYS A 287 -11.52 -2.07 -27.85
C LYS A 287 -11.40 -0.57 -28.13
N GLY A 288 -12.33 0.24 -27.61
CA GLY A 288 -12.28 1.70 -27.76
C GLY A 288 -11.08 2.29 -27.04
N GLU A 289 -10.90 1.94 -25.76
CA GLU A 289 -9.76 2.39 -24.96
C GLU A 289 -8.42 1.95 -25.54
N PHE A 290 -8.34 0.74 -26.10
CA PHE A 290 -7.15 0.27 -26.79
C PHE A 290 -6.78 1.20 -27.95
N TYR A 291 -7.71 1.49 -28.86
CA TYR A 291 -7.40 2.37 -30.00
C TYR A 291 -7.23 3.84 -29.61
N ASP A 292 -7.87 4.30 -28.54
CA ASP A 292 -7.80 5.68 -28.09
C ASP A 292 -6.53 5.97 -27.26
N LYS A 293 -6.07 5.01 -26.45
CA LYS A 293 -5.01 5.23 -25.44
C LYS A 293 -3.74 4.41 -25.65
N ILE A 294 -3.86 3.18 -26.16
CA ILE A 294 -2.73 2.27 -26.31
C ILE A 294 -2.13 2.37 -27.71
N TRP A 295 -2.98 2.26 -28.75
CA TRP A 295 -2.55 2.26 -30.15
C TRP A 295 -1.73 3.47 -30.57
N PRO A 296 -2.03 4.72 -30.13
CA PRO A 296 -1.20 5.88 -30.47
C PRO A 296 0.22 5.81 -29.91
N LEU A 297 0.45 4.97 -28.90
CA LEU A 297 1.75 4.77 -28.23
C LEU A 297 2.33 3.38 -28.51
N LYS A 298 1.79 2.62 -29.46
CA LYS A 298 2.17 1.22 -29.68
C LYS A 298 3.67 0.97 -29.87
N ASP A 299 4.41 1.95 -30.38
CA ASP A 299 5.86 1.86 -30.61
C ASP A 299 6.69 1.79 -29.31
N ILE A 300 6.07 2.08 -28.14
CA ILE A 300 6.72 1.88 -26.83
C ILE A 300 6.61 0.42 -26.35
N LEU A 301 5.75 -0.39 -26.97
CA LEU A 301 5.51 -1.77 -26.60
C LEU A 301 6.57 -2.69 -27.23
N PRO A 302 7.02 -3.74 -26.53
CA PRO A 302 7.77 -4.82 -27.16
C PRO A 302 6.97 -5.44 -28.31
N LEU A 303 7.63 -5.76 -29.43
CA LEU A 303 6.96 -6.24 -30.65
C LEU A 303 6.05 -7.46 -30.42
N GLU A 304 6.53 -8.44 -29.65
CA GLU A 304 5.74 -9.64 -29.31
C GLU A 304 4.49 -9.29 -28.49
N LEU A 305 4.60 -8.29 -27.61
CA LEU A 305 3.49 -7.84 -26.78
C LEU A 305 2.49 -7.03 -27.60
N GLU A 306 2.94 -6.11 -28.48
CA GLU A 306 2.06 -5.38 -29.41
C GLU A 306 1.21 -6.37 -30.24
N GLN A 307 1.85 -7.39 -30.81
CA GLN A 307 1.16 -8.40 -31.60
C GLN A 307 0.16 -9.19 -30.75
N THR A 308 0.58 -9.65 -29.57
CA THR A 308 -0.27 -10.40 -28.64
C THR A 308 -1.52 -9.59 -28.23
N ILE A 309 -1.35 -8.30 -27.92
CA ILE A 309 -2.47 -7.41 -27.56
C ILE A 309 -3.38 -7.20 -28.78
N THR A 310 -2.81 -6.98 -29.96
CA THR A 310 -3.57 -6.75 -31.20
C THR A 310 -4.42 -7.97 -31.56
N ASP A 311 -3.85 -9.17 -31.47
CA ASP A 311 -4.56 -10.43 -31.72
C ASP A 311 -5.72 -10.61 -30.72
N PHE A 312 -5.47 -10.34 -29.44
CA PHE A 312 -6.50 -10.36 -28.42
C PHE A 312 -7.63 -9.37 -28.70
N GLN A 313 -7.33 -8.13 -29.10
CA GLN A 313 -8.34 -7.10 -29.38
C GLN A 313 -9.15 -7.37 -30.65
N ASN A 314 -8.65 -8.22 -31.55
CA ASN A 314 -9.35 -8.64 -32.76
C ASN A 314 -10.34 -9.79 -32.51
N ASP A 315 -9.94 -10.78 -31.72
CA ASP A 315 -10.79 -11.94 -31.40
C ASP A 315 -10.61 -12.40 -29.93
N PRO A 316 -11.16 -11.65 -28.94
CA PRO A 316 -10.99 -11.98 -27.53
C PRO A 316 -11.60 -13.33 -27.13
N GLU A 317 -12.65 -13.77 -27.82
CA GLU A 317 -13.40 -14.99 -27.45
C GLU A 317 -12.64 -16.28 -27.78
N ASN A 318 -11.82 -16.25 -28.84
CA ASN A 318 -11.02 -17.40 -29.29
C ASN A 318 -9.52 -17.22 -29.00
N PHE A 319 -9.16 -16.25 -28.15
CA PHE A 319 -7.77 -15.98 -27.81
C PHE A 319 -7.24 -17.02 -26.80
N GLU A 320 -6.40 -17.93 -27.27
CA GLU A 320 -5.84 -19.03 -26.45
C GLU A 320 -4.47 -18.71 -25.83
N ASN A 321 -3.91 -17.52 -26.06
CA ASN A 321 -2.56 -17.17 -25.62
C ASN A 321 -2.55 -16.61 -24.18
N PHE A 322 -2.12 -17.43 -23.22
CA PHE A 322 -2.02 -17.05 -21.79
C PHE A 322 -0.85 -16.10 -21.44
N SER A 323 -0.19 -15.51 -22.44
CA SER A 323 0.92 -14.56 -22.21
C SER A 323 0.44 -13.21 -21.67
N LEU A 324 -0.83 -12.85 -21.90
CA LEU A 324 -1.41 -11.65 -21.27
C LEU A 324 -1.73 -11.93 -19.81
N LEU A 325 -1.40 -10.97 -18.95
CA LEU A 325 -1.72 -11.07 -17.54
C LEU A 325 -3.25 -11.02 -17.34
N PRO A 326 -3.78 -11.84 -16.41
CA PRO A 326 -5.21 -11.88 -16.13
C PRO A 326 -5.67 -10.60 -15.41
N PRO A 327 -6.97 -10.27 -15.44
CA PRO A 327 -7.50 -9.15 -14.69
C PRO A 327 -7.12 -9.18 -13.21
N ARG A 328 -6.85 -8.01 -12.63
CA ARG A 328 -6.64 -7.85 -11.18
C ARG A 328 -7.91 -8.24 -10.42
N LYS A 329 -7.76 -8.49 -9.11
CA LYS A 329 -8.89 -8.81 -8.21
C LYS A 329 -9.98 -7.75 -8.28
N PRO A 330 -11.26 -8.09 -8.07
CA PRO A 330 -12.36 -7.16 -8.23
C PRO A 330 -12.18 -5.80 -7.53
N ILE A 331 -12.66 -4.74 -8.18
CA ILE A 331 -12.71 -3.40 -7.57
C ILE A 331 -13.89 -3.37 -6.60
N ILE A 332 -13.68 -2.87 -5.39
CA ILE A 332 -14.65 -2.89 -4.30
C ILE A 332 -14.95 -1.48 -3.84
N SER A 333 -16.24 -1.15 -3.78
CA SER A 333 -16.74 0.07 -3.14
C SER A 333 -17.60 -0.32 -1.93
N ILE A 334 -17.24 0.18 -0.74
CA ILE A 334 -17.97 -0.09 0.51
C ILE A 334 -17.81 1.06 1.52
N ASP A 335 -18.94 1.52 2.08
CA ASP A 335 -18.99 2.42 3.24
C ASP A 335 -19.36 1.61 4.48
N SER A 336 -18.34 1.02 5.14
CA SER A 336 -18.53 0.24 6.36
C SER A 336 -17.81 0.89 7.54
N ALA A 337 -18.50 0.95 8.68
CA ALA A 337 -17.91 1.29 9.98
C ALA A 337 -17.44 0.04 10.75
N LEU A 338 -17.81 -1.17 10.32
CA LEU A 338 -17.56 -2.43 11.04
C LEU A 338 -16.43 -3.27 10.47
N ILE A 339 -16.27 -3.24 9.14
CA ILE A 339 -15.19 -3.96 8.47
C ILE A 339 -14.28 -3.00 7.74
N LYS A 340 -13.00 -3.34 7.77
CA LYS A 340 -12.00 -2.69 6.96
C LYS A 340 -12.13 -3.14 5.51
N PRO A 341 -11.76 -2.26 4.58
CA PRO A 341 -11.26 -2.62 3.25
C PRO A 341 -10.81 -4.06 2.98
N GLN A 342 -9.73 -4.50 3.63
CA GLN A 342 -9.10 -5.81 3.42
C GLN A 342 -10.02 -6.98 3.81
N GLN A 343 -10.96 -6.75 4.73
CA GLN A 343 -11.94 -7.75 5.12
C GLN A 343 -13.07 -7.80 4.07
N ALA A 344 -13.53 -6.65 3.59
CA ALA A 344 -14.55 -6.57 2.55
C ALA A 344 -14.13 -7.32 1.27
N SER A 345 -12.83 -7.32 0.94
CA SER A 345 -12.32 -8.01 -0.24
C SER A 345 -12.42 -9.53 -0.20
N LYS A 346 -12.66 -10.13 0.96
CA LYS A 346 -12.94 -11.58 1.04
C LYS A 346 -14.34 -11.94 0.54
N ILE A 347 -15.28 -10.98 0.56
CA ILE A 347 -16.67 -11.25 0.21
C ILE A 347 -16.82 -11.59 -1.28
N PRO A 348 -16.27 -10.82 -2.25
CA PRO A 348 -16.22 -11.22 -3.65
C PRO A 348 -15.55 -12.57 -3.86
N ASP A 349 -14.37 -12.80 -3.26
CA ASP A 349 -13.68 -14.10 -3.32
C ASP A 349 -14.62 -15.24 -2.90
N TRP A 350 -15.49 -15.04 -1.91
CA TRP A 350 -16.48 -16.02 -1.46
C TRP A 350 -17.76 -16.05 -2.30
N ILE A 351 -18.09 -15.02 -3.06
CA ILE A 351 -19.18 -15.07 -4.05
C ILE A 351 -18.71 -15.84 -5.30
N GLU A 352 -17.48 -15.58 -5.74
CA GLU A 352 -16.93 -15.95 -7.06
C GLU A 352 -16.24 -17.32 -7.15
N VAL A 353 -16.27 -18.17 -6.12
CA VAL A 353 -15.61 -19.50 -6.11
C VAL A 353 -16.17 -20.49 -7.18
N GLN A 354 -16.81 -20.04 -8.26
CA GLN A 354 -17.27 -20.87 -9.38
C GLN A 354 -16.87 -20.40 -10.80
N THR A 355 -16.13 -19.29 -11.02
CA THR A 355 -15.71 -18.91 -12.39
C THR A 355 -14.34 -18.23 -12.48
N ASN A 356 -13.26 -18.93 -12.10
CA ASN A 356 -11.92 -18.62 -12.64
C ASN A 356 -11.83 -19.17 -14.07
N SER A 357 -12.65 -18.65 -14.98
CA SER A 357 -12.45 -18.88 -16.39
C SER A 357 -11.37 -17.92 -16.86
N PRO A 358 -10.24 -18.40 -17.42
CA PRO A 358 -9.25 -17.55 -18.09
C PRO A 358 -9.86 -16.69 -19.21
N ASN A 359 -11.08 -17.02 -19.66
CA ASN A 359 -11.76 -16.38 -20.77
C ASN A 359 -12.50 -15.09 -20.38
N ASN A 360 -12.57 -14.73 -19.08
CA ASN A 360 -13.15 -13.45 -18.68
C ASN A 360 -12.08 -12.37 -18.76
N SER A 361 -12.08 -11.63 -19.86
CA SER A 361 -11.23 -10.46 -20.09
C SER A 361 -11.60 -9.25 -19.23
N THR A 362 -12.75 -9.28 -18.55
CA THR A 362 -13.26 -8.12 -17.82
C THR A 362 -13.11 -8.27 -16.32
N ARG A 363 -12.45 -7.29 -15.69
CA ARG A 363 -12.44 -7.14 -14.24
C ARG A 363 -13.83 -6.82 -13.72
N VAL A 364 -14.20 -7.46 -12.63
CA VAL A 364 -15.50 -7.28 -11.97
C VAL A 364 -15.43 -6.12 -10.97
N ARG A 365 -16.51 -5.34 -10.85
CA ARG A 365 -16.69 -4.34 -9.79
C ARG A 365 -17.82 -4.78 -8.85
N TYR A 366 -17.51 -4.86 -7.56
CA TYR A 366 -18.50 -5.02 -6.50
C TYR A 366 -18.78 -3.70 -5.82
N GLU A 367 -20.04 -3.30 -5.81
CA GLU A 367 -20.53 -2.18 -5.02
C GLU A 367 -21.39 -2.73 -3.87
N PHE A 368 -20.91 -2.53 -2.64
CA PHE A 368 -21.62 -2.82 -1.41
C PHE A 368 -22.35 -1.57 -0.95
N LYS A 369 -23.55 -1.38 -1.50
CA LYS A 369 -24.37 -0.21 -1.20
C LYS A 369 -25.03 -0.36 0.17
N LEU A 370 -24.64 0.50 1.12
CA LEU A 370 -25.18 0.50 2.48
C LEU A 370 -26.70 0.75 2.47
N LEU A 371 -27.48 -0.23 2.91
CA LEU A 371 -28.93 -0.13 3.08
C LEU A 371 -29.28 0.33 4.49
N LEU A 372 -28.59 -0.22 5.49
CA LEU A 372 -28.90 -0.05 6.90
C LEU A 372 -27.63 -0.08 7.75
N ARG A 373 -27.56 0.80 8.75
CA ARG A 373 -26.59 0.76 9.86
C ARG A 373 -27.35 0.88 11.18
N GLY A 374 -27.20 -0.08 12.08
CA GLY A 374 -27.99 -0.19 13.32
C GLY A 374 -27.92 1.05 14.20
N SER A 375 -26.73 1.60 14.42
CA SER A 375 -26.50 2.84 15.18
C SER A 375 -27.17 4.09 14.57
N ARG A 376 -27.42 4.09 13.25
CA ARG A 376 -28.11 5.17 12.55
C ARG A 376 -29.62 4.94 12.46
N ASP A 377 -30.02 3.71 12.17
CA ASP A 377 -31.36 3.39 11.67
C ASP A 377 -32.22 2.64 12.71
N GLY A 378 -31.61 1.92 13.64
CA GLY A 378 -32.28 1.13 14.67
C GLY A 378 -31.99 -0.38 14.60
N PHE A 379 -32.38 -1.10 15.66
CA PHE A 379 -31.99 -2.49 15.93
C PHE A 379 -33.18 -3.46 16.00
N THR A 380 -34.19 -3.27 15.15
CA THR A 380 -35.41 -4.10 15.17
C THR A 380 -35.70 -4.76 13.82
N PRO A 381 -36.41 -5.92 13.81
CA PRO A 381 -36.93 -6.56 12.60
C PRO A 381 -37.69 -5.61 11.68
N LYS A 382 -38.50 -4.72 12.28
CA LYS A 382 -39.29 -3.73 11.54
C LYS A 382 -38.40 -2.82 10.70
N VAL A 383 -37.40 -2.21 11.31
CA VAL A 383 -36.45 -1.32 10.61
C VAL A 383 -35.68 -2.08 9.53
N PHE A 384 -35.27 -3.31 9.83
CA PHE A 384 -34.58 -4.17 8.87
C PHE A 384 -35.42 -4.40 7.61
N HIS A 385 -36.66 -4.84 7.75
CA HIS A 385 -37.53 -5.10 6.61
C HIS A 385 -37.94 -3.84 5.84
N GLU A 386 -38.16 -2.72 6.54
CA GLU A 386 -38.42 -1.42 5.91
C GLU A 386 -37.28 -0.96 4.97
N LYS A 387 -36.03 -1.32 5.27
CA LYS A 387 -34.86 -0.90 4.50
C LYS A 387 -34.34 -1.95 3.51
N CYS A 388 -34.46 -3.24 3.84
CA CYS A 388 -33.75 -4.32 3.15
C CYS A 388 -34.64 -5.17 2.24
N ASP A 389 -35.97 -5.15 2.42
CA ASP A 389 -36.85 -5.94 1.57
C ASP A 389 -36.81 -5.46 0.11
N TYR A 390 -36.89 -6.41 -0.82
CA TYR A 390 -36.88 -6.21 -2.28
C TYR A 390 -35.61 -5.51 -2.82
N LYS A 391 -34.50 -5.56 -2.07
CA LYS A 391 -33.20 -5.04 -2.53
C LYS A 391 -32.34 -6.08 -3.26
N GLY A 392 -32.77 -7.34 -3.31
CA GLY A 392 -32.00 -8.42 -3.93
C GLY A 392 -30.83 -8.90 -3.06
N PRO A 393 -29.74 -9.41 -3.67
CA PRO A 393 -28.60 -9.95 -2.95
C PRO A 393 -28.06 -8.98 -1.89
N ASN A 394 -27.82 -9.46 -0.67
CA ASN A 394 -27.28 -8.63 0.40
C ASN A 394 -26.31 -9.37 1.32
N VAL A 395 -25.40 -8.60 1.90
CA VAL A 395 -24.49 -9.04 2.97
C VAL A 395 -24.90 -8.35 4.26
N VAL A 396 -24.97 -9.14 5.32
CA VAL A 396 -25.13 -8.67 6.70
C VAL A 396 -23.78 -8.79 7.40
N VAL A 397 -23.34 -7.71 8.03
CA VAL A 397 -22.13 -7.63 8.85
C VAL A 397 -22.53 -7.18 10.25
N LEU A 398 -22.06 -7.82 11.31
CA LEU A 398 -22.35 -7.38 12.67
C LEU A 398 -21.16 -7.56 13.60
N LYS A 399 -21.14 -6.74 14.66
CA LYS A 399 -20.14 -6.78 15.72
C LYS A 399 -20.76 -7.28 17.01
N ILE A 400 -20.27 -8.42 17.50
CA ILE A 400 -20.71 -9.00 18.78
C ILE A 400 -20.25 -8.11 19.93
N ARG A 401 -21.19 -7.71 20.81
CA ARG A 401 -20.90 -6.90 22.00
C ARG A 401 -19.95 -7.63 22.95
N GLY A 402 -18.98 -6.88 23.49
CA GLY A 402 -18.03 -7.38 24.49
C GLY A 402 -16.82 -8.10 23.88
N SER A 403 -17.01 -9.02 22.93
CA SER A 403 -15.88 -9.67 22.24
C SER A 403 -15.29 -8.82 21.12
N GLY A 404 -16.11 -7.98 20.48
CA GLY A 404 -15.73 -7.26 19.27
C GLY A 404 -15.50 -8.16 18.06
N GLN A 405 -15.95 -9.42 18.13
CA GLN A 405 -15.88 -10.37 17.02
C GLN A 405 -16.79 -9.87 15.88
N ILE A 406 -16.28 -9.90 14.65
CA ILE A 406 -17.07 -9.58 13.45
C ILE A 406 -17.54 -10.87 12.79
N ILE A 407 -18.85 -10.98 12.60
CA ILE A 407 -19.50 -12.10 11.90
C ILE A 407 -20.54 -11.58 10.91
N GLY A 408 -20.99 -12.45 10.01
CA GLY A 408 -21.97 -12.05 9.02
C GLY A 408 -22.46 -13.18 8.13
N GLY A 409 -23.26 -12.81 7.14
CA GLY A 409 -23.84 -13.74 6.18
C GLY A 409 -24.21 -13.08 4.87
N TYR A 410 -24.07 -13.83 3.78
CA TYR A 410 -24.51 -13.44 2.44
C TYR A 410 -25.80 -14.16 2.07
N ASN A 411 -26.82 -13.38 1.74
CA ASN A 411 -28.09 -13.85 1.18
C ASN A 411 -28.12 -13.51 -0.31
N PRO A 412 -27.93 -14.49 -1.23
CA PRO A 412 -27.96 -14.23 -2.67
C PRO A 412 -29.36 -13.93 -3.21
N ILE A 413 -30.44 -14.23 -2.47
CA ILE A 413 -31.82 -14.08 -2.97
C ILE A 413 -32.42 -12.73 -2.57
N GLY A 414 -32.04 -12.24 -1.40
CA GLY A 414 -32.65 -11.08 -0.76
C GLY A 414 -33.83 -11.40 0.16
N TRP A 415 -34.32 -10.37 0.85
CA TRP A 415 -35.46 -10.45 1.77
C TRP A 415 -36.71 -9.88 1.11
N ARG A 416 -37.88 -10.43 1.43
CA ARG A 416 -39.17 -10.01 0.82
C ARG A 416 -40.32 -9.98 1.82
N SER A 417 -40.19 -10.63 2.99
CA SER A 417 -41.26 -10.75 4.00
C SER A 417 -42.57 -11.32 3.42
N LEU A 418 -42.49 -12.34 2.57
CA LEU A 418 -43.69 -12.91 1.96
C LEU A 418 -44.55 -13.63 3.00
N LYS A 419 -45.88 -13.48 2.86
CA LYS A 419 -46.86 -14.10 3.79
C LYS A 419 -46.83 -15.64 3.77
N THR A 420 -46.30 -16.24 2.71
CA THR A 420 -46.18 -17.69 2.52
C THR A 420 -44.76 -18.04 2.04
N LYS A 421 -44.29 -19.27 2.29
CA LYS A 421 -42.95 -19.77 1.91
C LYS A 421 -41.76 -19.00 2.53
N ARG A 422 -41.70 -18.98 3.87
CA ARG A 422 -40.64 -18.31 4.64
C ARG A 422 -39.25 -18.92 4.49
N TRP A 423 -39.15 -20.22 4.17
CA TRP A 423 -37.87 -20.88 3.96
C TRP A 423 -37.43 -20.78 2.50
N GLN A 424 -36.22 -20.29 2.28
CA GLN A 424 -35.60 -20.22 0.95
C GLN A 424 -34.35 -21.12 0.91
N TYR A 425 -34.17 -21.79 -0.23
CA TYR A 425 -33.12 -22.77 -0.46
C TYR A 425 -32.13 -22.21 -1.48
N THR A 426 -30.84 -22.24 -1.14
CA THR A 426 -29.75 -21.86 -2.05
C THR A 426 -28.46 -22.51 -1.55
N LYS A 427 -27.59 -22.91 -2.49
CA LYS A 427 -26.24 -23.39 -2.20
C LYS A 427 -25.21 -22.25 -2.09
N ASP A 428 -25.56 -21.06 -2.57
CA ASP A 428 -24.63 -19.94 -2.75
C ASP A 428 -24.61 -19.00 -1.53
N SER A 429 -25.55 -19.18 -0.59
CA SER A 429 -25.48 -18.49 0.70
C SER A 429 -24.31 -19.01 1.55
N PHE A 430 -23.71 -18.11 2.30
CA PHE A 430 -22.65 -18.43 3.24
C PHE A 430 -22.71 -17.55 4.48
N LEU A 431 -22.16 -18.06 5.56
CA LEU A 431 -21.85 -17.33 6.78
C LEU A 431 -20.35 -17.14 6.89
N PHE A 432 -19.91 -16.09 7.57
CA PHE A 432 -18.49 -15.83 7.79
C PHE A 432 -18.20 -15.24 9.16
N SER A 433 -16.92 -15.32 9.55
CA SER A 433 -16.35 -14.61 10.71
C SER A 433 -14.97 -14.09 10.37
N PHE A 434 -14.61 -12.89 10.84
CA PHE A 434 -13.25 -12.34 10.79
C PHE A 434 -12.53 -12.40 12.14
N GLY A 435 -12.88 -13.38 12.99
CA GLY A 435 -12.26 -13.53 14.30
C GLY A 435 -12.42 -12.29 15.20
N ASN A 436 -11.52 -12.18 16.19
CA ASN A 436 -11.52 -11.04 17.10
C ASN A 436 -10.90 -9.82 16.44
N ARG A 437 -11.55 -8.65 16.57
CA ARG A 437 -11.06 -7.37 16.00
C ARG A 437 -10.90 -7.35 14.48
N GLY A 438 -11.40 -8.36 13.76
CA GLY A 438 -11.42 -8.34 12.31
C GLY A 438 -10.13 -8.78 11.62
N ASN A 439 -9.37 -9.69 12.21
CA ASN A 439 -8.18 -10.24 11.58
C ASN A 439 -8.56 -11.09 10.34
N VAL A 440 -8.01 -10.72 9.17
CA VAL A 440 -8.29 -11.38 7.89
C VAL A 440 -7.74 -12.81 7.86
N ASP A 441 -6.65 -13.09 8.59
CA ASP A 441 -6.05 -14.44 8.65
C ASP A 441 -6.89 -15.43 9.47
N GLU A 442 -7.72 -14.90 10.37
CA GLU A 442 -8.69 -15.68 11.15
C GLU A 442 -10.02 -15.85 10.42
N ALA A 443 -10.12 -15.40 9.16
CA ALA A 443 -11.36 -15.42 8.41
C ALA A 443 -11.86 -16.86 8.21
N LYS A 444 -13.10 -17.12 8.63
CA LYS A 444 -13.79 -18.40 8.46
C LYS A 444 -14.96 -18.24 7.51
N LEU A 445 -15.09 -19.17 6.58
CA LEU A 445 -16.24 -19.29 5.68
C LEU A 445 -17.02 -20.56 6.02
N SER A 446 -18.34 -20.45 6.08
CA SER A 446 -19.25 -21.56 6.32
C SER A 446 -20.34 -21.56 5.25
N ARG A 447 -20.37 -22.60 4.42
CA ARG A 447 -21.37 -22.78 3.35
C ARG A 447 -22.59 -23.53 3.86
N VAL A 448 -23.73 -23.33 3.22
CA VAL A 448 -24.93 -24.15 3.42
C VAL A 448 -24.61 -25.61 3.08
N THR A 449 -25.08 -26.55 3.91
CA THR A 449 -25.03 -27.98 3.61
C THR A 449 -26.11 -28.31 2.57
N PRO A 450 -25.80 -29.05 1.48
CA PRO A 450 -26.77 -29.37 0.44
C PRO A 450 -28.08 -29.95 0.99
N GLY A 451 -29.22 -29.43 0.52
CA GLY A 451 -30.55 -29.86 0.94
C GLY A 451 -31.12 -29.16 2.18
N ASN A 452 -30.33 -28.38 2.91
CA ASN A 452 -30.80 -27.63 4.07
C ASN A 452 -31.42 -26.28 3.69
N GLU A 453 -32.26 -25.76 4.59
CA GLU A 453 -32.84 -24.43 4.46
C GLU A 453 -31.79 -23.35 4.77
N ALA A 454 -31.56 -22.44 3.82
CA ALA A 454 -30.50 -21.44 3.90
C ALA A 454 -30.96 -20.13 4.56
N ILE A 455 -32.15 -19.65 4.22
CA ILE A 455 -32.66 -18.33 4.63
C ILE A 455 -34.08 -18.46 5.19
N TYR A 456 -34.35 -17.78 6.30
CA TYR A 456 -35.68 -17.71 6.92
C TYR A 456 -36.28 -16.30 6.89
N ASP A 457 -37.09 -16.01 5.87
CA ASP A 457 -37.68 -14.71 5.55
C ASP A 457 -39.03 -14.53 6.26
N ASP A 458 -38.97 -14.29 7.57
CA ASP A 458 -40.13 -14.01 8.43
C ASP A 458 -40.10 -12.55 8.91
N PRO A 459 -41.20 -11.78 8.74
CA PRO A 459 -41.23 -10.36 9.11
C PRO A 459 -41.04 -10.06 10.61
N SER A 460 -41.14 -11.08 11.47
CA SER A 460 -40.87 -10.96 12.91
C SER A 460 -39.40 -11.19 13.30
N PHE A 461 -38.56 -11.56 12.33
CA PHE A 461 -37.13 -11.77 12.49
C PHE A 461 -36.36 -10.65 11.77
N GLY A 462 -35.13 -10.37 12.21
CA GLY A 462 -34.19 -9.63 11.39
C GLY A 462 -33.51 -10.56 10.39
N PRO A 463 -32.21 -10.35 10.12
CA PRO A 463 -31.40 -11.36 9.43
C PRO A 463 -31.52 -12.74 10.09
N CYS A 464 -31.86 -13.76 9.30
CA CYS A 464 -31.98 -15.15 9.76
C CYS A 464 -31.46 -16.16 8.73
N PHE A 465 -30.27 -16.67 8.97
CA PHE A 465 -29.60 -17.69 8.18
C PHE A 465 -29.75 -19.05 8.88
N GLY A 466 -30.21 -20.04 8.12
CA GLY A 466 -30.39 -21.40 8.57
C GLY A 466 -31.39 -21.53 9.72
N LYS A 467 -31.36 -22.68 10.38
CA LYS A 467 -32.20 -22.96 11.55
C LYS A 467 -31.51 -22.48 12.81
N THR A 468 -31.33 -21.16 12.95
CA THR A 468 -30.55 -20.49 14.02
C THR A 468 -29.03 -20.57 13.86
N ASP A 469 -28.56 -20.72 12.62
CA ASP A 469 -27.13 -20.67 12.34
C ASP A 469 -26.58 -19.25 12.52
N LEU A 470 -27.38 -18.25 12.13
CA LEU A 470 -27.28 -16.88 12.59
C LEU A 470 -28.66 -16.25 12.56
N ASP A 471 -29.17 -15.76 13.67
CA ASP A 471 -30.46 -15.07 13.70
C ASP A 471 -30.51 -13.90 14.68
N MET A 472 -31.21 -12.85 14.28
CA MET A 472 -31.39 -11.63 15.07
C MET A 472 -32.88 -11.39 15.31
N ARG A 473 -33.31 -11.24 16.56
CA ARG A 473 -34.72 -11.09 16.92
C ARG A 473 -34.95 -9.89 17.82
N ARG A 474 -36.20 -9.43 17.91
CA ARG A 474 -36.63 -8.38 18.86
C ARG A 474 -35.74 -7.15 18.80
N GLN A 475 -34.95 -6.90 19.83
CA GLN A 475 -34.02 -5.79 19.93
C GLN A 475 -32.60 -6.35 19.84
N PHE A 476 -31.92 -6.13 18.72
CA PHE A 476 -30.66 -6.82 18.40
C PHE A 476 -29.48 -6.39 19.28
N ASN A 477 -29.54 -5.16 19.81
CA ASN A 477 -28.53 -4.62 20.73
C ASN A 477 -28.81 -5.02 22.21
N GLU A 478 -29.69 -6.00 22.41
CA GLU A 478 -29.88 -6.78 23.63
C GLU A 478 -29.60 -8.27 23.32
N GLU A 479 -29.66 -9.16 24.31
CA GLU A 479 -29.32 -10.59 24.17
C GLU A 479 -30.38 -11.41 23.40
N ASN A 480 -30.74 -10.94 22.20
CA ASN A 480 -31.77 -11.50 21.33
C ASN A 480 -31.21 -12.03 20.00
N CYS A 481 -29.88 -12.07 19.83
CA CYS A 481 -29.21 -12.70 18.69
C CYS A 481 -28.66 -14.08 19.06
N SER A 482 -28.57 -14.99 18.09
CA SER A 482 -28.05 -16.33 18.31
C SER A 482 -27.27 -16.84 17.09
N ALA A 483 -26.29 -17.70 17.33
CA ALA A 483 -25.52 -18.36 16.27
C ALA A 483 -25.17 -19.79 16.70
N LYS A 484 -25.62 -20.77 15.93
CA LYS A 484 -25.40 -22.20 16.16
C LYS A 484 -24.87 -22.84 14.88
N SER A 485 -24.54 -24.13 14.92
CA SER A 485 -24.21 -24.88 13.71
C SER A 485 -25.27 -25.94 13.50
N ARG A 486 -26.04 -25.80 12.42
CA ARG A 486 -27.10 -26.72 12.01
C ARG A 486 -27.18 -26.85 10.49
N CYS A 487 -27.59 -25.78 9.80
CA CYS A 487 -27.75 -25.78 8.35
C CYS A 487 -26.44 -25.51 7.61
N TYR A 488 -25.52 -24.78 8.23
CA TYR A 488 -24.21 -24.41 7.68
C TYR A 488 -23.10 -25.29 8.28
N ARG A 489 -22.07 -25.59 7.46
CA ARG A 489 -21.04 -26.61 7.76
C ARG A 489 -20.24 -26.35 9.05
N HIS A 490 -20.00 -25.10 9.38
CA HIS A 490 -19.15 -24.68 10.49
C HIS A 490 -19.82 -23.58 11.33
N ALA A 491 -19.58 -23.61 12.63
CA ALA A 491 -19.92 -22.51 13.52
C ALA A 491 -19.03 -21.29 13.21
N ILE A 492 -19.63 -20.11 13.14
CA ILE A 492 -18.92 -18.83 12.91
C ILE A 492 -18.51 -18.13 14.21
N THR A 493 -19.05 -18.57 15.35
CA THR A 493 -18.67 -18.08 16.68
C THR A 493 -18.89 -19.17 17.73
N ASN A 494 -18.17 -19.08 18.84
CA ASN A 494 -18.38 -19.90 20.02
C ASN A 494 -19.43 -19.28 20.98
N THR A 495 -20.02 -18.14 20.60
CA THR A 495 -20.99 -17.39 21.42
C THR A 495 -22.42 -17.70 20.94
N PRO A 496 -23.16 -18.60 21.61
CA PRO A 496 -24.43 -19.10 21.09
C PRO A 496 -25.60 -18.10 21.21
N LYS A 497 -25.50 -17.15 22.15
CA LYS A 497 -26.43 -16.03 22.34
C LYS A 497 -25.65 -14.76 22.63
N PHE A 498 -26.05 -13.65 22.04
CA PHE A 498 -25.34 -12.38 22.19
C PHE A 498 -26.22 -11.18 21.87
N ALA A 499 -25.71 -10.01 22.25
CA ALA A 499 -26.15 -8.71 21.76
C ALA A 499 -25.14 -8.18 20.72
N VAL A 500 -25.58 -7.29 19.83
CA VAL A 500 -24.67 -6.58 18.92
C VAL A 500 -24.36 -5.17 19.41
N ASP A 501 -23.13 -4.72 19.18
CA ASP A 501 -22.78 -3.30 19.33
C ASP A 501 -23.31 -2.50 18.14
N ASP A 502 -23.15 -3.06 16.94
CA ASP A 502 -23.75 -2.52 15.72
C ASP A 502 -23.91 -3.62 14.66
N TYR A 503 -24.69 -3.34 13.61
CA TYR A 503 -24.77 -4.15 12.41
C TYR A 503 -25.01 -3.29 11.16
N GLU A 504 -24.54 -3.78 10.02
CA GLU A 504 -24.70 -3.16 8.71
C GLU A 504 -25.27 -4.17 7.72
N VAL A 505 -26.10 -3.68 6.80
CA VAL A 505 -26.63 -4.47 5.69
C VAL A 505 -26.31 -3.76 4.39
N PHE A 506 -25.69 -4.48 3.46
CA PHE A 506 -25.26 -3.97 2.17
C PHE A 506 -25.98 -4.70 1.06
N GLN A 507 -26.58 -3.97 0.12
CA GLN A 507 -26.96 -4.54 -1.17
C GLN A 507 -25.68 -4.85 -1.94
N VAL A 508 -25.60 -6.03 -2.54
CA VAL A 508 -24.47 -6.42 -3.40
C VAL A 508 -24.87 -6.17 -4.84
N LEU A 509 -24.15 -5.25 -5.48
CA LEU A 509 -24.25 -4.99 -6.91
C LEU A 509 -22.95 -5.46 -7.56
N CYS A 510 -23.08 -6.25 -8.62
CA CYS A 510 -21.95 -6.74 -9.41
C CYS A 510 -22.08 -6.12 -10.80
N HIS A 511 -21.04 -5.39 -11.19
CA HIS A 511 -20.95 -4.72 -12.48
C HIS A 511 -19.76 -5.31 -13.23
N ASN A 512 -19.98 -5.84 -14.43
CA ASN A 512 -18.88 -6.04 -15.36
C ASN A 512 -18.40 -4.66 -15.80
N VAL A 513 -17.10 -4.39 -15.76
CA VAL A 513 -16.52 -3.19 -16.39
C VAL A 513 -16.68 -3.36 -17.90
N SER A 514 -17.84 -2.97 -18.41
CA SER A 514 -18.37 -3.44 -19.69
C SER A 514 -17.39 -3.25 -20.84
N ILE A 515 -16.98 -4.36 -21.47
CA ILE A 515 -16.72 -4.41 -22.90
C ILE A 515 -18.03 -4.01 -23.59
N GLY A 516 -18.02 -2.90 -24.33
CA GLY A 516 -19.21 -2.20 -24.81
C GLY A 516 -20.29 -3.10 -25.45
N ASN A 517 -21.55 -2.71 -25.22
CA ASN A 517 -22.77 -3.30 -25.77
C ASN A 517 -23.00 -4.79 -25.43
N ARG A 518 -23.46 -5.06 -24.20
CA ARG A 518 -24.71 -5.78 -23.91
C ARG A 518 -24.89 -5.91 -22.40
N SER A 519 -26.00 -5.38 -21.90
CA SER A 519 -26.54 -5.72 -20.59
C SER A 519 -26.88 -7.20 -20.53
N PHE A 520 -26.10 -7.99 -19.79
CA PHE A 520 -26.58 -9.24 -19.20
C PHE A 520 -25.95 -9.45 -17.83
N CYS A 521 -26.59 -8.86 -16.81
CA CYS A 521 -26.58 -9.43 -15.46
C CYS A 521 -28.02 -9.36 -14.91
N ASN A 522 -28.84 -10.33 -15.29
CA ASN A 522 -29.86 -10.82 -14.37
C ASN A 522 -29.26 -12.09 -13.75
N LEU A 523 -28.66 -11.95 -12.57
CA LEU A 523 -28.51 -13.08 -11.66
C LEU A 523 -29.93 -13.52 -11.28
N MET A 524 -30.36 -14.69 -11.78
CA MET A 524 -31.56 -15.38 -11.30
C MET A 524 -31.29 -16.10 -9.99
#